data_AF-A0A7V6M3V0-F1
#
_entry.id   AF-A0A7V6M3V0-F1
#
_cell.length_a   1.000
_cell.length_b   1.000
_cell.length_c   1.000
_cell.angle_alpha   90.00
_cell.angle_beta   90.00
_cell.angle_gamma   90.00
#
_symmetry.space_group_name_H-M   'P 1'
#
loop_
_entity.id
_entity.type
_entity.pdbx_description
1 polymer ?
#
loop_
_entity_poly.entity_id
_entity_poly.type
_entity_poly.pdbx_seq_one_letter_code
_entity_poly.pdbx_strand_id
1 'polypeptide(L)' 'MRQQYSKDFKQNAVVYVQTHPELSVAQCARNLGINENTLHNWLRKFRKGEEFRG' A
#
# COMPACT_ATOMS: atom_id res chain seq x y z
N MET A 1 2.74 15.95 -11.26
CA MET A 1 1.44 15.60 -10.67
C MET A 1 1.66 14.59 -9.55
N ARG A 2 1.16 14.83 -8.33
CA ARG A 2 1.10 13.78 -7.30
C ARG A 2 -0.01 12.82 -7.71
N GLN A 3 0.31 11.57 -8.00
CA GLN A 3 -0.72 10.54 -8.16
C GLN A 3 -1.44 10.40 -6.82
N GLN A 4 -2.65 10.95 -6.72
CA GLN A 4 -3.52 10.76 -5.57
C GLN A 4 -4.23 9.43 -5.75
N TYR A 5 -3.82 8.45 -4.96
CA TYR A 5 -4.56 7.20 -4.83
C TYR A 5 -5.75 7.41 -3.90
N SER A 6 -6.92 6.91 -4.32
CA SER A 6 -8.12 6.87 -3.48
C SER A 6 -7.87 6.10 -2.19
N LYS A 7 -8.61 6.44 -1.13
CA LYS A 7 -8.50 5.74 0.16
C LYS A 7 -8.72 4.23 0.01
N ASP A 8 -9.71 3.83 -0.78
CA ASP A 8 -10.00 2.43 -1.10
C ASP A 8 -8.83 1.72 -1.76
N PHE A 9 -8.12 2.39 -2.67
CA PHE A 9 -6.96 1.82 -3.33
C PHE A 9 -5.82 1.57 -2.33
N LYS A 10 -5.55 2.52 -1.44
CA LYS A 10 -4.51 2.38 -0.40
C LYS A 10 -4.84 1.24 0.55
N GLN A 11 -6.11 1.10 0.94
CA GLN A 11 -6.57 0.05 1.82
C GLN A 11 -6.48 -1.33 1.13
N ASN A 12 -6.95 -1.44 -0.12
CA ASN A 12 -6.81 -2.66 -0.91
C ASN A 12 -5.34 -3.06 -1.08
N ALA A 13 -4.44 -2.11 -1.34
CA ALA A 13 -3.01 -2.40 -1.46
C ALA A 13 -2.40 -2.99 -0.17
N VAL A 14 -2.81 -2.47 0.99
CA VAL A 14 -2.35 -2.97 2.30
C VAL A 14 -2.99 -4.32 2.66
N VAL A 15 -4.27 -4.50 2.35
CA VAL A 15 -4.96 -5.80 2.51
C VAL A 15 -4.32 -6.85 1.62
N TYR A 16 -4.02 -6.51 0.36
CA TYR A 16 -3.38 -7.42 -0.60
C TYR A 16 -2.05 -7.95 -0.09
N VAL A 17 -1.22 -7.11 0.53
CA VAL A 17 0.03 -7.56 1.18
C VAL A 17 -0.23 -8.50 2.36
N GLN A 18 -1.27 -8.24 3.16
CA GLN A 18 -1.63 -9.09 4.31
C GLN A 18 -2.22 -10.44 3.88
N THR A 19 -2.99 -10.47 2.79
CA THR A 19 -3.59 -11.70 2.27
C THR A 19 -2.62 -12.53 1.45
N HIS A 20 -1.53 -11.94 0.95
CA HIS A 20 -0.48 -12.63 0.22
C HIS A 20 0.86 -12.58 0.97
N PRO A 21 1.02 -13.30 2.09
CA PRO A 21 2.29 -13.40 2.79
C PRO A 21 3.38 -14.12 1.97
N GLU A 22 2.99 -14.83 0.92
CA GLU A 22 3.89 -15.45 -0.07
C GLU A 22 4.59 -14.42 -0.96
N LEU A 23 3.98 -13.24 -1.13
CA LEU A 23 4.51 -12.16 -1.98
C LEU A 23 5.22 -11.12 -1.11
N SER A 24 6.41 -10.72 -1.54
CA SER A 24 7.08 -9.57 -0.92
C SER A 24 6.36 -8.26 -1.26
N VAL A 25 6.49 -7.26 -0.39
CA VAL A 25 5.94 -5.91 -0.62
C VAL A 25 6.37 -5.35 -1.98
N ALA A 26 7.60 -5.63 -2.41
CA ALA A 26 8.13 -5.34 -3.73
C ALA A 26 7.27 -5.89 -4.88
N GLN A 27 6.88 -7.16 -4.79
CA GLN A 27 6.08 -7.84 -5.80
C GLN A 27 4.65 -7.32 -5.79
N CYS A 28 4.07 -7.12 -4.61
CA CYS A 28 2.76 -6.50 -4.47
C CYS A 28 2.72 -5.09 -5.09
N ALA A 29 3.75 -4.28 -4.84
CA ALA A 29 3.86 -2.94 -5.42
C ALA A 29 3.96 -2.99 -6.95
N ARG A 30 4.78 -3.90 -7.50
CA ARG A 30 4.87 -4.13 -8.95
C ARG A 30 3.54 -4.58 -9.56
N ASN A 31 2.84 -5.51 -8.91
CA ASN A 31 1.55 -6.02 -9.39
C ASN A 31 0.47 -4.93 -9.38
N LEU A 32 0.48 -4.06 -8.39
CA LEU A 32 -0.42 -2.93 -8.25
C LEU A 32 -0.04 -1.71 -9.12
N GLY A 33 1.12 -1.76 -9.79
CA GLY A 33 1.64 -0.64 -10.59
C GLY A 33 2.07 0.57 -9.76
N ILE A 34 2.37 0.38 -8.47
CA ILE A 34 2.80 1.45 -7.56
C ILE A 34 4.27 1.30 -7.17
N ASN A 35 4.82 2.39 -6.63
CA ASN A 35 6.18 2.37 -6.12
C ASN A 35 6.24 1.62 -4.78
N GLU A 36 7.24 0.76 -4.59
CA GLU A 36 7.44 0.00 -3.35
C GLU A 36 7.53 0.93 -2.14
N ASN A 37 8.24 2.05 -2.29
CA ASN A 37 8.37 3.07 -1.25
C ASN A 37 7.02 3.66 -0.82
N THR A 38 6.07 3.76 -1.75
CA THR A 38 4.70 4.22 -1.48
C THR A 38 3.95 3.18 -0.65
N LEU A 39 4.04 1.90 -1.04
CA LEU A 39 3.39 0.80 -0.33
C LEU A 39 3.99 0.60 1.08
N HIS A 40 5.31 0.71 1.24
CA HIS A 40 5.97 0.67 2.55
C HIS A 40 5.48 1.80 3.47
N ASN A 41 5.34 3.02 2.95
CA ASN A 41 4.77 4.13 3.72
C ASN A 41 3.33 3.85 4.14
N TRP A 42 2.55 3.21 3.27
CA TRP A 42 1.17 2.86 3.57
C TRP A 42 1.05 1.79 4.64
N LEU A 43 1.83 0.72 4.55
CA LEU A 43 1.91 -0.31 5.57
C LEU A 43 2.34 0.26 6.93
N ARG A 44 3.31 1.17 6.92
CA ARG A 44 3.80 1.82 8.15
C ARG A 44 2.71 2.70 8.79
N LYS A 45 1.95 3.44 7.99
CA LYS A 45 0.80 4.24 8.46
C LYS A 45 -0.32 3.35 9.01
N PHE A 46 -0.67 2.30 8.26
CA PHE A 46 -1.67 1.32 8.67
C PHE A 46 -1.31 0.66 10.01
N ARG A 47 -0.05 0.21 10.16
CA ARG A 47 0.45 -0.39 11.43
C ARG A 47 0.42 0.58 12.61
N LYS A 48 0.57 1.88 12.34
CA LYS A 48 0.51 2.93 13.37
C LYS A 48 -0.93 3.36 13.70
N GLY A 49 -1.94 2.81 13.01
CA GLY A 49 -3.32 3.28 13.09
C GLY A 49 -3.50 4.69 12.53
N GLU A 50 -2.52 5.19 11.78
CA GLU A 50 -2.64 6.47 11.08
C GLU A 50 -3.47 6.24 9.82
N GLU A 51 -4.66 6.85 9.79
CA GLU A 51 -5.44 6.94 8.57
C GLU A 51 -4.62 7.60 7.46
N PHE A 52 -4.86 7.16 6.22
CA PHE A 52 -4.32 7.81 5.02
C PHE A 52 -4.93 9.21 4.88
N ARG A 53 -4.44 10.17 5.66
CA ARG A 53 -4.78 11.59 5.47
C ARG A 53 -4.32 11.98 4.06
N GLY A 54 -5.32 12.11 3.19
CA GLY A 54 -5.18 12.60 1.82
C GLY A 54 -4.83 14.07 1.84
#